data_AF-A0A3D3IVU0-F1
#
_entry.id   AF-A0A3D3IVU0-F1
#
_cell.length_a   1.000
_cell.length_b   1.000
_cell.length_c   1.000
_cell.angle_alpha   90.00
_cell.angle_beta   90.00
_cell.angle_gamma   90.00
#
_symmetry.space_group_name_H-M   'P 1'
#
loop_
_entity.id
_entity.type
_entity.pdbx_description
1 polymer ?
#
loop_
_entity_poly.entity_id
_entity_poly.type
_entity_poly.pdbx_seq_one_letter_code
_entity_poly.pdbx_strand_id
1 'polypeptide(L)'
;DGMAEDDWAGWAALTQKLGDSVQLVGDDLFVTNPKRLQRGIDAATANSILVKLNQIGTLTETLDAVSLAQRNGYTAVISHRS
;
A
#
# COMPACT_ATOMS: atom_id res chain seq x y z
N ASP A 1 -7.91 -5.57 3.72
CA ASP A 1 -8.25 -4.44 2.84
C ASP A 1 -9.60 -3.82 3.17
N GLY A 2 -9.76 -2.51 2.92
CA GLY A 2 -11.01 -1.77 3.16
C GLY A 2 -11.96 -1.70 1.96
N MET A 3 -11.45 -1.94 0.75
CA MET A 3 -12.19 -2.01 -0.52
C MET A 3 -11.59 -3.15 -1.37
N ALA A 4 -12.22 -3.47 -2.51
CA ALA A 4 -11.68 -4.47 -3.44
C ALA A 4 -10.33 -4.05 -4.04
N GLU A 5 -9.53 -5.03 -4.48
CA GLU A 5 -8.14 -4.84 -4.93
C GLU A 5 -7.96 -3.86 -6.10
N ASP A 6 -8.98 -3.74 -6.97
CA ASP A 6 -8.98 -2.83 -8.11
C ASP A 6 -10.02 -1.70 -8.01
N ASP A 7 -10.66 -1.51 -6.85
CA ASP A 7 -11.59 -0.39 -6.61
C ASP A 7 -10.83 0.88 -6.15
N TRP A 8 -10.04 1.44 -7.07
CA TRP A 8 -9.23 2.63 -6.82
C TRP A 8 -10.07 3.86 -6.45
N ALA A 9 -11.27 3.99 -7.02
CA ALA A 9 -12.17 5.08 -6.71
C ALA A 9 -12.73 4.95 -5.29
N GLY A 10 -13.15 3.75 -4.89
CA GLY A 10 -13.58 3.45 -3.53
C GLY A 10 -12.47 3.69 -2.51
N TRP A 11 -11.25 3.26 -2.81
CA TRP A 11 -10.08 3.51 -1.96
C TRP A 11 -9.79 5.00 -1.79
N ALA A 12 -9.85 5.80 -2.86
CA ALA A 12 -9.63 7.24 -2.78
C ALA A 12 -10.71 7.91 -1.92
N ALA A 13 -11.98 7.56 -2.13
CA ALA A 13 -13.09 8.08 -1.34
C ALA A 13 -13.00 7.68 0.14
N LEU A 14 -12.57 6.45 0.43
CA LEU A 14 -12.32 5.98 1.80
C LEU A 14 -11.19 6.77 2.45
N THR A 15 -10.11 6.99 1.71
CA THR A 15 -8.92 7.70 2.18
C THR A 15 -9.22 9.15 2.48
N GLN A 16 -9.97 9.83 1.61
CA GLN A 16 -10.44 11.20 1.85
C GLN A 16 -11.28 11.32 3.13
N LYS A 17 -12.09 10.30 3.44
CA LYS A 17 -12.98 10.32 4.61
C LYS A 17 -12.28 10.00 5.92
N LEU A 18 -11.32 9.08 5.92
CA LEU A 18 -10.80 8.46 7.14
C LEU A 18 -9.28 8.57 7.31
N GLY A 19 -8.53 8.92 6.26
CA GLY A 19 -7.07 8.82 6.20
C GLY A 19 -6.31 9.65 7.24
N ASP A 20 -6.94 10.70 7.80
CA ASP A 20 -6.34 11.54 8.84
C ASP A 20 -6.50 10.98 10.25
N SER A 21 -7.38 9.98 10.43
CA SER A 21 -7.76 9.45 11.75
C SER A 21 -7.38 7.99 11.96
N VAL A 22 -7.22 7.23 10.88
CA VAL A 22 -6.90 5.80 10.94
C VAL A 22 -5.88 5.41 9.89
N GLN A 23 -5.15 4.34 10.19
CA GLN A 23 -4.28 3.70 9.21
C GLN A 23 -5.12 2.87 8.24
N LEU A 24 -4.99 3.16 6.95
CA LEU A 24 -5.59 2.42 5.85
C LEU A 24 -4.47 1.65 5.15
N VAL A 25 -4.41 0.35 5.44
CA VAL A 25 -3.36 -0.55 4.93
C VAL A 25 -3.84 -1.22 3.64
N GLY A 26 -3.14 -0.97 2.54
CA GLY A 26 -3.34 -1.69 1.28
C GLY A 26 -2.48 -2.95 1.21
N ASP A 27 -3.13 -4.11 1.19
CA ASP A 27 -2.54 -5.43 0.97
C ASP A 27 -2.74 -5.86 -0.50
N ASP A 28 -3.93 -6.31 -0.87
CA ASP A 28 -4.23 -6.73 -2.25
C ASP A 28 -4.26 -5.54 -3.22
N LEU A 29 -4.48 -4.32 -2.70
CA LEU A 29 -4.37 -3.10 -3.50
C LEU A 29 -2.95 -2.90 -4.06
N PHE A 30 -1.92 -3.19 -3.26
CA PHE A 30 -0.53 -2.89 -3.61
C PHE A 30 0.31 -4.12 -3.92
N VAL A 31 -0.01 -5.28 -3.35
CA VAL A 31 0.68 -6.58 -3.53
C VAL A 31 2.21 -6.49 -3.45
N THR A 32 2.71 -5.66 -2.54
CA THR A 32 4.15 -5.36 -2.40
C THR A 32 4.82 -4.92 -3.73
N ASN A 33 4.06 -4.32 -4.66
CA ASN A 33 4.51 -3.94 -5.99
C ASN A 33 4.74 -2.41 -6.09
N PRO A 34 5.97 -1.93 -6.35
CA PRO A 34 6.29 -0.50 -6.42
C PRO A 34 5.44 0.29 -7.44
N LYS A 35 5.03 -0.32 -8.55
CA LYS A 35 4.22 0.37 -9.58
C LYS A 35 2.79 0.61 -9.10
N ARG A 36 2.18 -0.36 -8.41
CA ARG A 36 0.84 -0.20 -7.83
C ARG A 36 0.89 0.77 -6.65
N LEU A 37 1.94 0.70 -5.84
CA LEU A 37 2.17 1.66 -4.75
C LEU A 37 2.32 3.09 -5.30
N GLN A 38 3.11 3.30 -6.35
CA GLN A 38 3.26 4.63 -6.98
C GLN A 38 1.91 5.16 -7.47
N ARG A 39 1.12 4.33 -8.15
CA ARG A 39 -0.25 4.71 -8.55
C ARG A 39 -1.10 5.14 -7.36
N GLY A 40 -0.99 4.44 -6.23
CA GLY A 40 -1.75 4.78 -5.04
C GLY A 40 -1.32 6.09 -4.40
N ILE A 41 -0.02 6.36 -4.38
CA ILE A 41 0.54 7.65 -3.95
C ILE A 41 0.01 8.77 -4.84
N ASP A 42 0.09 8.61 -6.16
CA ASP A 42 -0.37 9.61 -7.13
C ASP A 42 -1.88 9.88 -7.04
N ALA A 43 -2.65 8.85 -6.69
CA ALA A 43 -4.10 8.92 -6.54
C ALA A 43 -4.57 9.23 -5.11
N ALA A 44 -3.65 9.48 -4.16
CA ALA A 44 -3.93 9.69 -2.75
C ALA A 44 -4.83 8.59 -2.13
N THR A 45 -4.52 7.32 -2.40
CA THR A 45 -5.24 6.14 -1.90
C THR A 45 -4.45 5.40 -0.83
N ALA A 46 -5.10 5.06 0.28
CA ALA A 46 -4.48 4.47 1.46
C ALA A 46 -3.42 5.40 2.09
N ASN A 47 -2.82 4.97 3.21
CA ASN A 47 -1.69 5.67 3.85
C ASN A 47 -0.67 4.69 4.45
N SER A 48 -0.81 3.40 4.10
CA SER A 48 0.05 2.33 4.55
C SER A 48 0.04 1.17 3.54
N ILE A 49 1.15 0.44 3.46
CA ILE A 49 1.30 -0.77 2.64
C ILE A 49 1.59 -1.98 3.53
N LEU A 50 0.91 -3.10 3.25
CA LEU A 50 1.29 -4.40 3.81
C LEU A 50 2.38 -5.02 2.94
N VAL A 51 3.51 -5.37 3.54
CA VAL A 51 4.69 -5.88 2.84
C VAL A 51 4.83 -7.37 3.11
N LYS A 52 4.68 -8.18 2.07
CA LYS A 52 4.86 -9.63 2.07
C LYS A 52 5.98 -9.98 1.11
N LEU A 53 7.10 -10.46 1.64
CA LEU A 53 8.32 -10.71 0.84
C LEU A 53 8.12 -11.68 -0.32
N ASN A 54 7.10 -12.55 -0.25
CA ASN A 54 6.81 -13.52 -1.30
C ASN A 54 5.77 -13.05 -2.33
N GLN A 55 5.20 -11.84 -2.17
CA GLN A 55 4.38 -11.21 -3.21
C GLN A 55 5.25 -10.53 -4.28
N ILE A 56 6.52 -10.26 -3.98
CA ILE A 56 7.49 -9.67 -4.90
C ILE A 56 8.72 -10.60 -4.98
N GLY A 57 9.37 -10.67 -6.14
CA GLY A 57 10.30 -11.76 -6.43
C GLY A 57 11.59 -11.75 -5.61
N THR A 58 12.03 -10.56 -5.15
CA THR A 58 13.34 -10.39 -4.52
C THR A 58 13.32 -9.47 -3.29
N LEU A 59 14.34 -9.61 -2.44
CA LEU A 59 14.56 -8.72 -1.30
C LEU A 59 14.80 -7.27 -1.74
N THR A 60 15.53 -7.06 -2.83
CA THR A 60 15.77 -5.71 -3.39
C THR A 60 14.48 -5.02 -3.76
N GLU A 61 13.59 -5.69 -4.49
CA GLU A 61 12.29 -5.11 -4.85
C GLU A 61 11.40 -4.85 -3.62
N THR A 62 11.50 -5.70 -2.60
CA THR A 62 10.81 -5.47 -1.32
C THR A 62 11.32 -4.19 -0.66
N LEU A 63 12.64 -4.00 -0.60
CA LEU A 63 13.26 -2.81 -0.02
C LEU A 63 12.94 -1.54 -0.83
N ASP A 64 12.80 -1.65 -2.14
CA ASP A 64 12.37 -0.55 -3.01
C ASP A 64 10.92 -0.14 -2.70
N ALA A 65 10.01 -1.10 -2.54
CA ALA A 65 8.62 -0.83 -2.16
C ALA A 65 8.53 -0.16 -0.78
N VAL A 66 9.28 -0.65 0.21
CA VAL A 66 9.35 -0.04 1.56
C VAL A 66 9.90 1.38 1.49
N SER A 67 11.01 1.57 0.76
CA SER A 67 11.65 2.88 0.61
C SER A 67 10.74 3.88 -0.09
N LEU A 68 10.01 3.43 -1.12
CA LEU A 68 9.05 4.26 -1.84
C LEU A 68 7.89 4.70 -0.93
N ALA A 69 7.35 3.79 -0.13
CA ALA A 69 6.30 4.11 0.84
C ALA A 69 6.77 5.17 1.84
N GLN A 70 7.91 4.93 2.50
CA GLN A 70 8.43 5.81 3.55
C GLN A 70 8.75 7.22 3.03
N ARG A 71 9.32 7.35 1.82
CA ARG A 71 9.62 8.65 1.20
C ARG A 71 8.38 9.47 0.88
N ASN A 72 7.22 8.83 0.71
CA ASN A 72 5.94 9.48 0.43
C ASN A 72 5.02 9.53 1.65
N GLY A 73 5.55 9.32 2.86
CA GLY A 73 4.79 9.43 4.10
C GLY A 73 3.89 8.23 4.42
N TYR A 74 4.02 7.13 3.68
CA TYR A 74 3.29 5.89 3.98
C TYR A 74 4.04 5.08 5.02
N THR A 75 3.29 4.41 5.88
CA THR A 75 3.86 3.37 6.76
C THR A 75 3.98 2.04 6.01
N ALA A 76 4.99 1.24 6.36
CA ALA A 76 5.19 -0.09 5.78
C ALA A 76 5.09 -1.15 6.88
N VAL A 77 4.07 -2.01 6.80
CA VAL A 77 3.80 -3.05 7.79
C VAL A 77 4.30 -4.39 7.26
N ILE A 78 5.33 -4.95 7.89
CA ILE A 78 5.85 -6.27 7.50
C ILE A 78 4.89 -7.37 7.98
N SER A 79 4.49 -8.25 7.07
CA SER A 79 3.51 -9.31 7.33
C SER A 79 4.12 -10.70 7.18
N HIS A 80 3.77 -11.60 8.09
CA HIS A 80 3.96 -13.04 7.92
C HIS A 80 2.79 -13.61 7.11
N ARG A 81 3.05 -14.65 6.31
CA ARG A 81 1.99 -15.40 5.62
C ARG A 81 1.45 -16.49 6.56
N SER A 82 0.14 -16.71 6.51
CA SER A 82 -0.56 -17.87 7.11
C SER A 82 -0.24 -19.16 6.35
#